data_AF-A0A2Z4SWN8-F1
#
_entry.id   AF-A0A2Z4SWN8-F1
#
_cell.length_a   1.000
_cell.length_b   1.000
_cell.length_c   1.000
_cell.angle_alpha   90.00
_cell.angle_beta   90.00
_cell.angle_gamma   90.00
#
_symmetry.space_group_name_H-M   'P 1'
#
loop_
_entity.id
_entity.type
_entity.pdbx_description
1 polymer ?
#
loop_
_entity_poly.entity_id
_entity_poly.type
_entity_poly.pdbx_seq_one_letter_code
_entity_poly.pdbx_strand_id
1 'polypeptide(L)'
;AETAFTNTLFVAMPSEAARNGDYALPTVFLSVQSDESRHIGNGHSLLMSILNDPDNHLLLERDLRYAFWQNHCIIDAAVGTLIEYGTTNRDKNKESYVELWHRWIYEDYYRTYMLPLEKYGIKVHHDDVAAAWDRLVKKNYHHKVAQFFAVGWPVNFWRIEAQTE
;
A
#
# COMPACT_ATOMS: atom_id res chain seq x y z
N ALA A 1 -7.12 2.81 5.32
CA ALA A 1 -5.65 2.91 5.19
C ALA A 1 -5.01 1.64 5.71
N GLU A 2 -5.20 1.32 6.99
CA GLU A 2 -4.60 0.15 7.65
C GLU A 2 -4.99 -1.17 6.95
N THR A 3 -6.28 -1.52 6.87
CA THR A 3 -6.74 -2.77 6.23
C THR A 3 -6.22 -3.02 4.80
N ALA A 4 -5.88 -1.95 4.07
CA ALA A 4 -5.43 -2.04 2.69
C ALA A 4 -3.90 -2.04 2.57
N PHE A 5 -3.25 -1.03 3.14
CA PHE A 5 -1.87 -0.69 2.80
C PHE A 5 -0.88 -0.98 3.93
N THR A 6 -1.29 -1.17 5.19
CA THR A 6 -0.30 -1.41 6.25
C THR A 6 0.41 -2.76 6.09
N ASN A 7 -0.17 -3.75 5.41
CA ASN A 7 0.58 -4.96 5.05
C ASN A 7 1.74 -4.67 4.08
N THR A 8 1.55 -3.78 3.10
CA THR A 8 2.67 -3.35 2.23
C THR A 8 3.78 -2.64 3.00
N LEU A 9 3.42 -1.93 4.07
CA LEU A 9 4.36 -1.18 4.90
C LEU A 9 5.08 -2.07 5.93
N PHE A 10 4.33 -2.86 6.70
CA PHE A 10 4.81 -3.60 7.86
C PHE A 10 5.16 -5.06 7.60
N VAL A 11 4.96 -5.57 6.37
CA VAL A 11 5.47 -6.90 5.98
C VAL A 11 6.58 -6.77 4.94
N ALA A 12 6.38 -6.01 3.86
CA ALA A 12 7.41 -5.92 2.82
C ALA A 12 8.65 -5.16 3.28
N MET A 13 8.52 -3.99 3.94
CA MET A 13 9.72 -3.24 4.36
C MET A 13 10.56 -4.00 5.40
N PRO A 14 9.97 -4.66 6.43
CA PRO A 14 10.74 -5.53 7.32
C PRO A 14 11.41 -6.70 6.61
N SER A 15 10.72 -7.34 5.66
CA SER A 15 11.32 -8.43 4.88
C SER A 15 12.55 -7.95 4.10
N GLU A 16 12.48 -6.73 3.55
CA GLU A 16 13.63 -6.13 2.87
C GLU A 16 14.73 -5.70 3.84
N ALA A 17 14.40 -5.12 4.99
CA ALA A 17 15.37 -4.74 6.00
C ALA A 17 16.20 -5.95 6.47
N ALA A 18 15.53 -7.07 6.79
CA ALA A 18 16.20 -8.30 7.19
C ALA A 18 17.14 -8.84 6.10
N ARG A 19 16.74 -8.77 4.82
CA ARG A 19 17.56 -9.17 3.65
C ARG A 19 18.80 -8.29 3.45
N ASN A 20 18.79 -7.07 3.96
CA ASN A 20 19.90 -6.13 3.92
C ASN A 20 20.69 -6.10 5.25
N GLY A 21 20.42 -7.03 6.17
CA GLY A 21 21.15 -7.19 7.43
C GLY A 21 20.67 -6.27 8.57
N ASP A 22 19.57 -5.55 8.39
CA ASP A 22 18.91 -4.80 9.46
C ASP A 22 17.87 -5.68 10.16
N TYR A 23 18.19 -6.07 11.39
CA TYR A 23 17.29 -6.85 12.25
C TYR A 23 16.53 -5.98 13.26
N ALA A 24 16.91 -4.72 13.45
CA ALA A 24 16.23 -3.82 14.38
C ALA A 24 14.87 -3.37 13.84
N LEU A 25 14.81 -2.99 12.54
CA LEU A 25 13.56 -2.58 11.91
C LEU A 25 12.51 -3.70 11.93
N PRO A 26 12.82 -4.95 11.54
CA PRO A 26 11.86 -6.05 11.63
C PRO A 26 11.37 -6.33 13.04
N THR A 27 12.24 -6.30 14.05
CA THR A 27 11.83 -6.53 15.45
C THR A 27 10.79 -5.52 15.91
N VAL A 28 10.99 -4.23 15.61
CA VAL A 28 10.05 -3.19 16.01
C VAL A 28 8.77 -3.24 15.17
N PHE A 29 8.91 -3.35 13.85
CA PHE A 29 7.77 -3.25 12.92
C PHE A 29 6.83 -4.45 13.03
N LEU A 30 7.34 -5.66 13.21
CA LEU A 30 6.49 -6.84 13.40
C LEU A 30 5.74 -6.80 14.74
N SER A 31 6.34 -6.19 15.77
CA SER A 31 5.63 -5.92 17.03
C SER A 31 4.47 -4.95 16.80
N VAL A 32 4.70 -3.84 16.08
CA VAL A 32 3.64 -2.86 15.76
C VAL A 32 2.54 -3.49 14.91
N GLN A 33 2.90 -4.33 13.93
CA GLN A 33 1.94 -5.04 13.08
C GLN A 33 0.94 -5.87 13.87
N SER A 34 1.35 -6.44 15.01
CA SER A 34 0.43 -7.22 15.85
C SER A 34 -0.72 -6.37 16.39
N ASP A 35 -0.47 -5.09 16.69
CA ASP A 35 -1.51 -4.15 17.16
C ASP A 35 -2.39 -3.63 16.01
N GLU A 36 -1.87 -3.54 14.79
CA GLU A 36 -2.63 -3.14 13.59
C GLU A 36 -3.85 -4.02 13.35
N SER A 37 -3.78 -5.31 13.69
CA SER A 37 -4.93 -6.23 13.61
C SER A 37 -6.13 -5.76 14.45
N ARG A 38 -5.87 -5.14 15.61
CA ARG A 38 -6.90 -4.59 16.50
C ARG A 38 -7.51 -3.32 15.90
N HIS A 39 -6.70 -2.48 15.27
CA HIS A 39 -7.17 -1.25 14.61
C HIS A 39 -8.05 -1.56 13.40
N ILE A 40 -7.65 -2.57 12.61
CA ILE A 40 -8.47 -3.10 11.50
C ILE A 40 -9.83 -3.56 12.02
N GLY A 41 -9.86 -4.27 13.15
CA GLY A 41 -11.11 -4.68 13.81
C GLY A 41 -12.01 -3.48 14.16
N ASN A 42 -11.45 -2.44 14.78
CA ASN A 42 -12.18 -1.22 15.13
C ASN A 42 -12.75 -0.51 13.89
N GLY A 43 -11.95 -0.36 12.83
CA GLY A 43 -12.38 0.27 11.57
C GLY A 43 -13.51 -0.49 10.90
N HIS A 44 -13.43 -1.83 10.90
CA HIS A 44 -14.51 -2.68 10.36
C HIS A 44 -15.80 -2.54 11.18
N SER A 45 -15.72 -2.59 12.52
CA SER A 45 -16.90 -2.41 13.37
C SER A 45 -17.55 -1.04 13.20
N LEU A 46 -16.75 0.04 13.06
CA LEU A 46 -17.27 1.36 12.77
C LEU A 46 -17.95 1.41 11.40
N LEU A 47 -17.30 0.89 10.35
CA LEU A 47 -17.89 0.86 9.01
C LEU A 47 -19.24 0.14 9.02
N MET A 48 -19.30 -1.05 9.63
CA MET A 48 -20.53 -1.84 9.69
C MET A 48 -21.65 -1.18 10.51
N SER A 49 -21.31 -0.38 11.53
CA SER A 49 -22.33 0.30 12.34
C SER A 49 -23.02 1.43 11.58
N ILE A 50 -22.27 2.17 10.75
CA ILE A 50 -22.81 3.28 9.93
C ILE A 50 -23.40 2.80 8.60
N LEU A 51 -22.99 1.62 8.11
CA LEU A 51 -23.46 1.00 6.87
C LEU A 51 -24.96 0.65 6.89
N ASN A 52 -25.51 0.39 8.07
CA ASN A 52 -26.92 0.02 8.26
C ASN A 52 -27.89 1.17 7.92
N ASP A 53 -27.40 2.41 7.89
CA ASP A 53 -28.19 3.58 7.54
C ASP A 53 -27.94 3.96 6.06
N PRO A 54 -28.93 3.79 5.16
CA PRO A 54 -28.80 4.10 3.75
C PRO A 54 -28.44 5.54 3.44
N ASP A 55 -28.79 6.49 4.32
CA ASP A 55 -28.49 7.91 4.12
C ASP A 55 -26.98 8.18 4.13
N ASN A 56 -26.20 7.26 4.71
CA ASN A 56 -24.73 7.34 4.74
C ASN A 56 -24.06 6.80 3.48
N HIS A 57 -24.77 6.06 2.61
CA HIS A 57 -24.14 5.28 1.53
C HIS A 57 -23.37 6.17 0.55
N LEU A 58 -23.96 7.30 0.13
CA LEU A 58 -23.29 8.23 -0.78
C LEU A 58 -22.02 8.85 -0.17
N LEU A 59 -22.02 9.10 1.14
CA LEU A 59 -20.85 9.62 1.84
C LEU A 59 -19.77 8.54 1.98
N LEU A 60 -20.17 7.32 2.31
CA LEU A 60 -19.29 6.15 2.42
C LEU A 60 -18.60 5.83 1.09
N GLU A 61 -19.35 5.80 -0.01
CA GLU A 61 -18.81 5.57 -1.35
C GLU A 61 -17.76 6.62 -1.71
N ARG A 62 -18.08 7.90 -1.47
CA ARG A 62 -17.16 9.02 -1.71
C ARG A 62 -15.89 8.88 -0.88
N ASP A 63 -16.02 8.60 0.41
CA ASP A 63 -14.90 8.57 1.33
C ASP A 63 -14.02 7.35 1.10
N LEU A 64 -14.59 6.18 0.80
CA LEU A 64 -13.85 4.99 0.38
C LEU A 64 -13.04 5.25 -0.89
N ARG A 65 -13.64 5.90 -1.88
CA ARG A 65 -12.98 6.27 -3.12
C ARG A 65 -11.76 7.17 -2.88
N TYR A 66 -11.94 8.28 -2.17
CA TYR A 66 -10.85 9.21 -1.89
C TYR A 66 -9.77 8.59 -1.01
N ALA A 67 -10.18 7.85 0.03
CA ALA A 67 -9.24 7.17 0.91
C ALA A 67 -8.39 6.16 0.14
N PHE A 68 -9.00 5.32 -0.71
CA PHE A 68 -8.25 4.38 -1.55
C PHE A 68 -7.24 5.11 -2.44
N TRP A 69 -7.68 6.11 -3.20
CA TRP A 69 -6.83 6.81 -4.16
C TRP A 69 -5.68 7.56 -3.50
N GLN A 70 -5.95 8.23 -2.38
CA GLN A 70 -4.92 8.96 -1.63
C GLN A 70 -3.86 8.01 -1.05
N ASN A 71 -4.29 6.88 -0.47
CA ASN A 71 -3.36 5.89 0.08
C ASN A 71 -2.52 5.25 -1.04
N HIS A 72 -3.13 4.84 -2.16
CA HIS A 72 -2.43 4.36 -3.35
C HIS A 72 -1.36 5.36 -3.82
N CYS A 73 -1.70 6.65 -3.94
CA CYS A 73 -0.75 7.65 -4.44
C CYS A 73 0.48 7.80 -3.53
N ILE A 74 0.31 7.76 -2.21
CA ILE A 74 1.37 8.01 -1.24
C ILE A 74 2.19 6.74 -0.98
N ILE A 75 1.52 5.64 -0.67
CA ILE A 75 2.17 4.39 -0.27
C ILE A 75 2.94 3.81 -1.45
N ASP A 76 2.34 3.79 -2.64
CA ASP A 76 3.02 3.21 -3.81
C ASP A 76 4.22 4.04 -4.26
N ALA A 77 4.13 5.36 -4.11
CA ALA A 77 5.26 6.26 -4.32
C ALA A 77 6.41 5.97 -3.34
N ALA A 78 6.10 5.88 -2.04
CA ALA A 78 7.10 5.73 -0.99
C ALA A 78 7.64 4.29 -0.88
N VAL A 79 6.76 3.32 -0.61
CA VAL A 79 7.13 1.91 -0.39
C VAL A 79 7.69 1.29 -1.65
N GLY A 80 7.06 1.53 -2.81
CA GLY A 80 7.57 1.03 -4.09
C GLY A 80 8.98 1.54 -4.38
N THR A 81 9.27 2.80 -4.07
CA THR A 81 10.63 3.34 -4.19
C THR A 81 11.59 2.70 -3.18
N LEU A 82 11.21 2.59 -1.91
CA LEU A 82 12.08 2.09 -0.86
C LEU A 82 12.49 0.63 -1.10
N ILE A 83 11.54 -0.25 -1.43
CA ILE A 83 11.82 -1.69 -1.53
C ILE A 83 12.53 -2.08 -2.83
N GLU A 84 12.39 -1.27 -3.89
CA GLU A 84 13.01 -1.55 -5.20
C GLU A 84 14.27 -0.72 -5.46
N TYR A 85 14.43 0.46 -4.85
CA TYR A 85 15.55 1.36 -5.13
C TYR A 85 16.39 1.70 -3.90
N GLY A 86 15.85 1.50 -2.70
CA GLY A 86 16.55 1.76 -1.43
C GLY A 86 17.32 0.57 -0.85
N THR A 87 17.29 -0.60 -1.50
CA THR A 87 17.94 -1.83 -1.01
C THR A 87 19.23 -2.13 -1.79
N THR A 88 20.22 -2.75 -1.13
CA THR A 88 21.45 -3.25 -1.79
C THR A 88 21.32 -4.72 -2.19
N ASN A 89 20.48 -5.50 -1.51
CA ASN A 89 20.12 -6.85 -1.95
C ASN A 89 19.22 -6.80 -3.20
N ARG A 90 19.72 -7.35 -4.32
CA ARG A 90 19.10 -7.32 -5.66
C ARG A 90 18.66 -8.70 -6.16
N ASP A 91 18.30 -9.62 -5.26
CA ASP A 91 17.79 -10.94 -5.66
C ASP A 91 16.63 -10.80 -6.64
N LYS A 92 16.83 -11.25 -7.90
CA LYS A 92 15.83 -11.15 -8.97
C LYS A 92 14.71 -12.19 -8.83
N ASN A 93 14.83 -13.14 -7.91
CA ASN A 93 13.80 -14.13 -7.63
C ASN A 93 12.80 -13.66 -6.56
N LYS A 94 13.02 -12.48 -5.97
CA LYS A 94 12.08 -11.89 -5.00
C LYS A 94 10.89 -11.28 -5.72
N GLU A 95 9.75 -11.24 -5.03
CA GLU A 95 8.55 -10.54 -5.51
C GLU A 95 8.86 -9.04 -5.70
N SER A 96 8.49 -8.53 -6.87
CA SER A 96 8.48 -7.11 -7.19
C SER A 96 7.40 -6.36 -6.39
N TYR A 97 7.52 -5.03 -6.32
CA TYR A 97 6.50 -4.22 -5.65
C TYR A 97 5.11 -4.43 -6.26
N VAL A 98 5.05 -4.58 -7.58
CA VAL A 98 3.80 -4.80 -8.31
C VAL A 98 3.15 -6.14 -7.95
N GLU A 99 3.93 -7.20 -7.80
CA GLU A 99 3.41 -8.51 -7.36
C GLU A 99 2.89 -8.46 -5.93
N LEU A 100 3.61 -7.77 -5.02
CA LEU A 100 3.16 -7.53 -3.65
C LEU A 100 1.88 -6.70 -3.61
N TRP A 101 1.79 -5.67 -4.45
CA TRP A 101 0.59 -4.84 -4.58
C TRP A 101 -0.59 -5.67 -5.07
N HIS A 102 -0.39 -6.51 -6.09
CA HIS A 102 -1.45 -7.38 -6.60
C HIS A 102 -1.97 -8.33 -5.51
N ARG A 103 -1.07 -8.96 -4.75
CA ARG A 103 -1.49 -9.86 -3.67
C ARG A 103 -2.27 -9.12 -2.58
N TRP A 104 -1.70 -8.05 -2.01
CA TRP A 104 -2.28 -7.46 -0.81
C TRP A 104 -3.37 -6.42 -1.09
N ILE A 105 -3.24 -5.64 -2.18
CA ILE A 105 -4.23 -4.61 -2.51
C ILE A 105 -5.34 -5.21 -3.37
N TYR A 106 -5.01 -5.95 -4.42
CA TYR A 106 -6.03 -6.47 -5.32
C TYR A 106 -6.73 -7.72 -4.76
N GLU A 107 -5.99 -8.76 -4.38
CA GLU A 107 -6.60 -10.01 -3.89
C GLU A 107 -7.13 -9.88 -2.46
N ASP A 108 -6.35 -9.39 -1.50
CA ASP A 108 -6.78 -9.35 -0.11
C ASP A 108 -7.74 -8.19 0.17
N TYR A 109 -7.35 -6.95 -0.13
CA TYR A 109 -8.19 -5.79 0.21
C TYR A 109 -9.37 -5.62 -0.75
N TYR A 110 -9.13 -5.47 -2.05
CA TYR A 110 -10.21 -5.18 -2.98
C TYR A 110 -11.20 -6.35 -3.10
N ARG A 111 -10.73 -7.56 -3.43
CA ARG A 111 -11.64 -8.70 -3.66
C ARG A 111 -12.29 -9.23 -2.39
N THR A 112 -11.56 -9.28 -1.28
CA THR A 112 -12.06 -9.93 -0.05
C THR A 112 -12.69 -8.93 0.92
N TYR A 113 -12.31 -7.65 0.91
CA TYR A 113 -12.87 -6.65 1.82
C TYR A 113 -13.80 -5.64 1.13
N MET A 114 -13.41 -5.03 0.00
CA MET A 114 -14.24 -4.01 -0.65
C MET A 114 -15.43 -4.61 -1.41
N LEU A 115 -15.21 -5.61 -2.27
CA LEU A 115 -16.29 -6.20 -3.08
C LEU A 115 -17.50 -6.69 -2.25
N PRO A 116 -17.34 -7.33 -1.09
CA PRO A 116 -18.48 -7.73 -0.27
C PRO A 116 -19.33 -6.57 0.24
N LEU A 117 -18.82 -5.33 0.29
CA LEU A 117 -19.60 -4.16 0.68
C LEU A 117 -20.76 -3.88 -0.29
N GLU A 118 -20.65 -4.32 -1.55
CA GLU A 118 -21.72 -4.19 -2.54
C GLU A 118 -22.99 -4.94 -2.15
N LYS A 119 -22.87 -6.02 -1.34
CA LYS A 119 -24.02 -6.75 -0.80
C LYS A 119 -24.85 -5.91 0.18
N TYR A 120 -24.28 -4.84 0.70
CA TYR A 120 -24.91 -3.92 1.63
C TYR A 120 -25.36 -2.61 0.97
N GLY A 121 -25.30 -2.53 -0.37
CA GLY A 121 -25.77 -1.37 -1.14
C GLY A 121 -24.70 -0.33 -1.48
N ILE A 122 -23.45 -0.53 -1.05
CA ILE A 122 -22.33 0.37 -1.38
C ILE A 122 -21.82 0.11 -2.79
N LYS A 123 -21.77 1.13 -3.64
CA LYS A 123 -21.13 1.04 -4.95
C LYS A 123 -19.62 1.21 -4.85
N VAL A 124 -18.88 0.14 -5.08
CA VAL A 124 -17.41 0.18 -5.12
C VAL A 124 -16.94 0.77 -6.46
N HIS A 125 -15.92 1.63 -6.42
CA HIS A 125 -15.37 2.27 -7.63
C HIS A 125 -14.25 1.42 -8.25
N HIS A 126 -14.63 0.32 -8.90
CA HIS A 126 -13.72 -0.66 -9.51
C HIS A 126 -12.70 -0.05 -10.48
N ASP A 127 -13.14 0.95 -11.25
CA ASP A 127 -12.29 1.64 -12.22
C ASP A 127 -11.10 2.35 -11.57
N ASP A 128 -11.22 2.80 -10.32
CA ASP A 128 -10.11 3.45 -9.62
C ASP A 128 -9.05 2.41 -9.21
N VAL A 129 -9.46 1.18 -8.86
CA VAL A 129 -8.54 0.07 -8.58
C VAL A 129 -7.80 -0.35 -9.85
N ALA A 130 -8.51 -0.47 -10.98
CA ALA A 130 -7.91 -0.76 -12.27
C ALA A 130 -6.97 0.37 -12.73
N ALA A 131 -7.35 1.64 -12.52
CA ALA A 131 -6.51 2.79 -12.83
C ALA A 131 -5.25 2.85 -11.95
N ALA A 132 -5.35 2.48 -10.67
CA ALA A 132 -4.21 2.36 -9.76
C ALA A 132 -3.22 1.29 -10.23
N TRP A 133 -3.73 0.11 -10.60
CA TRP A 133 -2.91 -0.95 -11.21
C TRP A 133 -2.21 -0.46 -12.49
N ASP A 134 -2.96 0.16 -13.40
CA ASP A 134 -2.42 0.70 -14.65
C ASP A 134 -1.36 1.78 -14.42
N ARG A 135 -1.47 2.58 -13.35
CA ARG A 135 -0.42 3.55 -12.96
C ARG A 135 0.89 2.84 -12.64
N LEU A 136 0.83 1.72 -11.93
CA LEU A 136 2.02 0.94 -11.59
C LEU A 136 2.61 0.28 -12.84
N VAL A 137 1.82 -0.52 -13.54
CA VAL A 137 2.35 -1.45 -14.55
C VAL A 137 2.50 -0.84 -15.95
N LYS A 138 1.66 0.15 -16.31
CA LYS A 138 1.72 0.78 -17.65
C LYS A 138 2.40 2.14 -17.61
N LYS A 139 2.22 2.89 -16.51
CA LYS A 139 2.77 4.26 -16.40
C LYS A 139 4.07 4.33 -15.60
N ASN A 140 4.56 3.21 -15.06
CA ASN A 140 5.80 3.11 -14.30
C ASN A 140 5.84 4.09 -13.13
N TYR A 141 4.73 4.20 -12.38
CA TYR A 141 4.52 5.27 -11.41
C TYR A 141 5.62 5.36 -10.35
N HIS A 142 5.85 4.28 -9.58
CA HIS A 142 6.85 4.29 -8.50
C HIS A 142 8.28 4.39 -9.05
N HIS A 143 8.56 3.83 -10.23
CA HIS A 143 9.84 4.01 -10.91
C HIS A 143 10.11 5.49 -11.27
N LYS A 144 9.11 6.22 -11.76
CA LYS A 144 9.23 7.67 -12.04
C LYS A 144 9.37 8.49 -10.76
N VAL A 145 8.71 8.08 -9.68
CA VAL A 145 8.89 8.68 -8.36
C VAL A 145 10.33 8.46 -7.86
N ALA A 146 10.89 7.26 -8.04
CA ALA A 146 12.28 6.98 -7.70
C ALA A 146 13.25 7.87 -8.50
N GLN A 147 13.00 8.07 -9.80
CA GLN A 147 13.76 9.03 -10.62
C GLN A 147 13.64 10.47 -10.10
N PHE A 148 12.43 10.89 -9.73
CA PHE A 148 12.20 12.21 -9.12
C PHE A 148 13.01 12.38 -7.83
N PHE A 149 12.99 11.39 -6.93
CA PHE A 149 13.80 11.43 -5.71
C PHE A 149 15.30 11.40 -5.98
N ALA A 150 15.75 10.67 -7.00
CA ALA A 150 17.15 10.65 -7.41
C ALA A 150 17.62 12.00 -7.95
N VAL A 151 16.81 12.66 -8.79
CA VAL A 151 17.13 14.01 -9.30
C VAL A 151 17.03 15.06 -8.19
N GLY A 152 16.04 14.93 -7.31
CA GLY A 152 15.80 15.78 -6.15
C GLY A 152 16.73 15.52 -4.96
N TRP A 153 17.82 14.75 -5.12
CA TRP A 153 18.70 14.40 -4.01
C TRP A 153 19.19 15.58 -3.14
N PRO A 154 19.42 16.82 -3.64
CA PRO A 154 19.87 17.91 -2.79
C PRO A 154 18.81 18.40 -1.78
N VAL A 155 17.54 18.06 -1.99
CA VAL A 155 16.42 18.45 -1.11
C VAL A 155 15.88 17.29 -0.27
N ASN A 156 16.44 16.10 -0.42
CA ASN A 156 16.09 14.95 0.40
C ASN A 156 16.88 14.98 1.73
N PHE A 157 16.29 14.46 2.80
CA PHE A 157 16.99 14.22 4.06
C PHE A 157 17.64 12.83 4.13
N TRP A 158 17.62 12.08 3.03
CA TRP A 158 18.23 10.74 2.88
C TRP A 158 19.08 10.68 1.60
N ARG A 159 19.98 9.70 1.54
CA ARG A 159 20.79 9.42 0.34
C ARG A 159 20.10 8.35 -0.51
N ILE A 160 20.15 8.51 -1.81
CA ILE A 160 19.69 7.53 -2.79
C ILE A 160 20.86 7.18 -3.71
N GLU A 161 21.17 5.89 -3.83
CA GLU A 161 22.31 5.43 -4.60
C GLU A 161 21.95 5.20 -6.07
N ALA A 162 22.94 5.40 -6.94
CA ALA A 162 22.80 5.06 -8.34
C ALA A 162 22.60 3.55 -8.50
N GLN A 163 21.72 3.14 -9.42
CA GLN A 163 21.51 1.73 -9.70
C GLN A 163 22.74 1.19 -10.45
N THR A 164 23.23 0.03 -10.02
CA THR A 164 24.36 -0.68 -10.65
C THR A 164 23.85 -1.76 -11.61
N GLU A 165 24.76 -2.31 -12.42
CA GLU A 165 24.48 -3.46 -13.30
C GLU A 165 24.12 -4.73 -12.51
#